data_AF-A0A2V6ZGE4-F1
#
_entry.id   AF-A0A2V6ZGE4-F1
#
_cell.length_a   1.000
_cell.length_b   1.000
_cell.length_c   1.000
_cell.angle_alpha   90.00
_cell.angle_beta   90.00
_cell.angle_gamma   90.00
#
_symmetry.space_group_name_H-M   'P 1'
#
loop_
_entity.id
_entity.type
_entity.pdbx_description
1 polymer ?
#
loop_
_entity_poly.entity_id
_entity_poly.type
_entity_poly.pdbx_seq_one_letter_code
_entity_poly.pdbx_strand_id
1 'polypeptide(L)'
;MYHTDVRSTYWLPPALWMAVIMWLSSDVGSAEHTEHWLVPILRMLAPWAAPAQLEALHGLARKGAHLLEYAVLGALWFRALVRGRGLNPRRAAWIAFVISLGWAILDETHQSLVPTRTASGTDVAIDGIGTLLALGVALLGWRGTADRATAMLLWAGLLGGGLLLVVNALAGIASGVLWLTSPAAALLLLARHMLARIRLGRPKT
;
A
#
# COMPACT_ATOMS: atom_id res chain seq x y z
N MET A 1 30.54 7.25 28.12
CA MET A 1 30.45 6.06 27.26
C MET A 1 28.97 5.79 27.01
N TYR A 2 28.40 6.31 25.92
CA TYR A 2 26.97 6.17 25.63
C TYR A 2 26.73 4.80 24.99
N HIS A 3 26.39 3.80 25.81
CA HIS A 3 25.71 2.62 25.29
C HIS A 3 24.33 3.08 24.82
N THR A 4 24.22 3.39 23.54
CA THR A 4 22.91 3.47 22.90
C THR A 4 22.43 2.03 22.83
N ASP A 5 21.60 1.63 23.79
CA ASP A 5 20.94 0.32 23.75
C ASP A 5 20.05 0.29 22.51
N VAL A 6 20.62 -0.21 21.41
CA VAL A 6 19.90 -0.45 20.18
C VAL A 6 18.95 -1.61 20.46
N ARG A 7 17.72 -1.29 20.89
CA ARG A 7 16.70 -2.30 21.17
C ARG A 7 16.47 -3.12 19.89
N SER A 8 16.80 -4.41 19.94
CA SER A 8 16.69 -5.36 18.83
C SER A 8 15.27 -5.43 18.24
N THR A 9 14.26 -5.07 19.02
CA THR A 9 12.85 -5.04 18.64
C THR A 9 12.52 -4.10 17.47
N TYR A 10 13.37 -3.11 17.17
CA TYR A 10 13.16 -2.24 16.00
C TYR A 10 13.63 -2.88 14.69
N TRP A 11 14.63 -3.76 14.76
CA TRP A 11 15.31 -4.36 13.61
C TRP A 11 14.73 -5.72 13.24
N LEU A 12 14.10 -6.39 14.20
CA LEU A 12 13.45 -7.67 13.94
C LEU A 12 12.34 -7.58 12.87
N PRO A 13 11.42 -6.59 12.89
CA PRO A 13 10.36 -6.53 11.89
C PRO A 13 10.84 -6.41 10.43
N PRO A 14 11.75 -5.49 10.05
CA PRO A 14 12.25 -5.47 8.67
C PRO A 14 13.00 -6.75 8.31
N ALA A 15 13.76 -7.35 9.23
CA ALA A 15 14.46 -8.62 8.97
C ALA A 15 13.48 -9.79 8.73
N LEU A 16 12.41 -9.88 9.53
CA LEU A 16 11.35 -10.87 9.31
C LEU A 16 10.64 -10.64 7.98
N TRP A 17 10.39 -9.38 7.63
CA TRP A 17 9.75 -9.06 6.35
C TRP A 17 10.63 -9.40 5.14
N MET A 18 11.94 -9.21 5.26
CA MET A 18 12.90 -9.69 4.26
C MET A 18 12.83 -11.22 4.09
N ALA A 19 12.68 -11.97 5.19
CA ALA A 19 12.47 -13.41 5.12
C ALA A 19 11.12 -13.78 4.46
N VAL A 20 10.06 -13.01 4.72
CA VAL A 20 8.77 -13.17 4.02
C VAL A 20 8.93 -12.94 2.53
N ILE A 21 9.61 -11.87 2.11
CA ILE A 21 9.88 -11.59 0.69
C ILE A 21 10.65 -12.76 0.06
N MET A 22 11.70 -13.27 0.71
CA MET A 22 12.46 -14.42 0.19
C MET A 22 11.61 -15.69 0.05
N TRP A 23 10.69 -15.92 1.00
CA TRP A 23 9.77 -17.04 0.90
C TRP A 23 8.77 -16.85 -0.25
N LEU A 24 8.21 -15.65 -0.40
CA LEU A 24 7.31 -15.33 -1.52
C LEU A 24 8.05 -15.41 -2.86
N SER A 25 9.30 -14.99 -2.92
CA SER A 25 10.22 -15.06 -4.07
C SER A 25 10.49 -16.49 -4.58
N SER A 26 10.24 -17.52 -3.76
CA SER A 26 10.31 -18.91 -4.18
C SER A 26 9.19 -19.29 -5.17
N ASP A 27 9.08 -20.59 -5.48
CA ASP A 27 7.99 -21.13 -6.28
C ASP A 27 6.59 -20.83 -5.70
N VAL A 28 6.49 -20.62 -4.39
CA VAL A 28 5.22 -20.24 -3.73
C VAL A 28 4.58 -18.99 -4.36
N GLY A 29 5.40 -18.03 -4.77
CA GLY A 29 4.94 -16.83 -5.47
C GLY A 29 5.12 -16.88 -6.98
N SER A 30 5.38 -18.05 -7.59
CA SER A 30 5.50 -18.16 -9.06
C SER A 30 4.19 -17.86 -9.76
N ALA A 31 4.28 -17.50 -11.04
CA ALA A 31 3.09 -17.22 -11.85
C ALA A 31 2.17 -18.45 -11.88
N GLU A 32 2.76 -19.62 -12.16
CA GLU A 32 2.11 -20.93 -12.12
C GLU A 32 1.37 -21.18 -10.80
N HIS A 33 2.07 -21.06 -9.67
CA HIS A 33 1.47 -21.36 -8.36
C HIS A 33 0.34 -20.38 -7.99
N THR A 34 0.53 -19.08 -8.26
CA THR A 34 -0.46 -18.06 -7.94
C THR A 34 -1.68 -18.11 -8.86
N GLU A 35 -1.53 -18.55 -10.11
CA GLU A 35 -2.63 -18.69 -11.06
C GLU A 35 -3.71 -19.65 -10.52
N HIS A 36 -3.28 -20.78 -9.95
CA HIS A 36 -4.15 -21.85 -9.49
C HIS A 36 -5.21 -21.44 -8.47
N TRP A 37 -4.94 -20.44 -7.63
CA TRP A 37 -5.89 -19.98 -6.62
C TRP A 37 -6.41 -18.56 -6.89
N LEU A 38 -5.63 -17.69 -7.52
CA LEU A 38 -6.04 -16.30 -7.75
C LEU A 38 -6.96 -16.17 -8.97
N VAL A 39 -6.70 -16.87 -10.07
CA VAL A 39 -7.56 -16.79 -11.28
C VAL A 39 -8.99 -17.29 -11.01
N PRO A 40 -9.23 -18.37 -10.25
CA PRO A 40 -10.58 -18.75 -9.85
C PRO A 40 -11.34 -17.65 -9.09
N ILE A 41 -10.65 -16.93 -8.20
CA ILE A 41 -11.24 -15.79 -7.48
C ILE A 41 -11.53 -14.65 -8.45
N LEU A 42 -10.62 -14.32 -9.36
CA LEU A 42 -10.83 -13.30 -10.39
C LEU A 42 -12.01 -13.64 -11.30
N ARG A 43 -12.18 -14.92 -11.68
CA ARG A 43 -13.34 -15.42 -12.44
C ARG A 43 -14.64 -15.27 -11.67
N MET A 44 -14.63 -15.53 -10.36
CA MET A 44 -15.80 -15.34 -9.52
C MET A 44 -16.22 -13.85 -9.44
N LEU A 45 -15.23 -12.95 -9.37
CA LEU A 45 -15.47 -11.51 -9.26
C LEU A 45 -15.85 -10.86 -10.61
N ALA A 46 -15.31 -11.38 -11.72
CA ALA A 46 -15.55 -10.89 -13.06
C ALA A 46 -15.89 -12.05 -14.01
N PRO A 47 -17.07 -12.67 -13.88
CA PRO A 47 -17.48 -13.82 -14.71
C PRO A 47 -17.62 -13.47 -16.19
N TRP A 48 -17.73 -12.19 -16.53
CA TRP A 48 -17.77 -11.66 -17.89
C TRP A 48 -16.38 -11.44 -18.51
N ALA A 49 -15.29 -11.60 -17.75
CA ALA A 49 -13.94 -11.32 -18.24
C ALA A 49 -13.43 -12.42 -19.18
N ALA A 50 -12.87 -12.01 -20.31
CA ALA A 50 -12.22 -12.92 -21.25
C ALA A 50 -10.93 -13.52 -20.64
N PRO A 51 -10.45 -14.68 -21.10
CA PRO A 51 -9.22 -15.30 -20.58
C PRO A 51 -8.01 -14.36 -20.54
N ALA A 52 -7.75 -13.62 -21.62
CA ALA A 52 -6.67 -12.64 -21.69
C ALA A 52 -6.82 -11.49 -20.67
N GLN A 53 -8.05 -11.11 -20.32
CA GLN A 53 -8.30 -10.10 -19.27
C GLN A 53 -7.98 -10.65 -17.88
N LEU A 54 -8.28 -11.93 -17.63
CA LEU A 54 -7.95 -12.59 -16.36
C LEU A 54 -6.44 -12.75 -16.18
N GLU A 55 -5.72 -13.12 -17.24
CA GLU A 55 -4.26 -13.16 -17.24
C GLU A 55 -3.65 -11.77 -16.96
N ALA A 56 -4.19 -10.72 -17.60
CA ALA A 56 -3.77 -9.35 -17.33
C ALA A 56 -4.04 -8.93 -15.87
N LEU A 57 -5.22 -9.25 -15.33
CA LEU A 57 -5.56 -8.97 -13.93
C LEU A 57 -4.67 -9.73 -12.95
N HIS A 58 -4.34 -10.99 -13.26
CA HIS A 58 -3.41 -11.80 -12.47
C HIS A 58 -2.00 -11.19 -12.48
N GLY A 59 -1.50 -10.80 -13.65
CA GLY A 59 -0.22 -10.10 -13.77
C GLY A 59 -0.20 -8.75 -13.02
N LEU A 60 -1.29 -7.98 -13.09
CA LEU A 60 -1.44 -6.74 -12.32
C LEU A 60 -1.46 -6.99 -10.81
N ALA A 61 -2.14 -8.03 -10.36
CA ALA A 61 -2.18 -8.40 -8.95
C ALA A 61 -0.78 -8.78 -8.43
N ARG A 62 0.00 -9.53 -9.22
CA ARG A 62 1.40 -9.87 -8.92
C ARG A 62 2.28 -8.62 -8.82
N LYS A 63 2.20 -7.71 -9.80
CA LYS A 63 2.92 -6.42 -9.75
C LYS A 63 2.49 -5.57 -8.55
N GLY A 64 1.22 -5.63 -8.17
CA GLY A 64 0.70 -5.01 -6.95
C GLY A 64 1.30 -5.62 -5.68
N ALA A 65 1.52 -6.93 -5.64
CA ALA A 65 2.18 -7.60 -4.52
C ALA A 65 3.62 -7.12 -4.35
N HIS A 66 4.43 -7.11 -5.42
CA HIS A 66 5.78 -6.54 -5.46
C HIS A 66 5.82 -5.10 -4.90
N LEU A 67 4.96 -4.24 -5.44
CA LEU A 67 4.83 -2.85 -4.97
C LEU A 67 4.55 -2.77 -3.45
N LEU A 68 3.63 -3.60 -2.94
CA LEU A 68 3.23 -3.60 -1.54
C LEU A 68 4.31 -4.20 -0.62
N GLU A 69 4.94 -5.29 -1.02
CA GLU A 69 6.02 -5.95 -0.29
C GLU A 69 7.15 -4.95 0.02
N TYR A 70 7.58 -4.21 -1.00
CA TYR A 70 8.66 -3.24 -0.84
C TYR A 70 8.22 -1.91 -0.23
N ALA A 71 6.95 -1.51 -0.39
CA ALA A 71 6.38 -0.41 0.39
C ALA A 71 6.43 -0.71 1.90
N VAL A 72 6.05 -1.93 2.31
CA VAL A 72 6.12 -2.37 3.71
C VAL A 72 7.57 -2.45 4.18
N LEU A 73 8.47 -3.03 3.37
CA LEU A 73 9.89 -3.12 3.70
C LEU A 73 10.50 -1.74 3.95
N GLY A 74 10.28 -0.79 3.04
CA GLY A 74 10.74 0.59 3.15
C GLY A 74 10.22 1.29 4.41
N ALA A 75 8.93 1.12 4.72
CA ALA A 75 8.32 1.68 5.93
C ALA A 75 8.92 1.08 7.22
N LEU A 76 9.18 -0.23 7.24
CA LEU A 76 9.78 -0.92 8.39
C LEU A 76 11.22 -0.48 8.63
N TRP A 77 12.04 -0.38 7.57
CA TRP A 77 13.40 0.15 7.65
C TRP A 77 13.42 1.61 8.10
N PHE A 78 12.56 2.46 7.53
CA PHE A 78 12.43 3.84 7.95
C PHE A 78 12.11 3.96 9.43
N ARG A 79 11.12 3.19 9.92
CA ARG A 79 10.75 3.14 11.34
C ARG A 79 11.93 2.69 12.20
N ALA A 80 12.65 1.64 11.79
CA ALA A 80 13.79 1.11 12.54
C ALA A 80 14.93 2.14 12.64
N LEU A 81 15.21 2.86 11.55
CA LEU A 81 16.27 3.86 11.49
C LEU A 81 15.94 5.12 12.30
N VAL A 82 14.70 5.61 12.23
CA VAL A 82 14.25 6.77 13.02
C VAL A 82 14.16 6.42 14.50
N ARG A 83 13.52 5.30 14.86
CA ARG A 83 13.23 4.97 16.27
C ARG A 83 14.35 4.21 16.96
N GLY A 84 15.06 3.36 16.24
CA GLY A 84 16.14 2.53 16.79
C GLY A 84 17.50 3.22 16.80
N ARG A 85 17.76 4.16 15.88
CA ARG A 85 19.04 4.92 15.82
C ARG A 85 18.89 6.42 16.01
N GLY A 86 17.67 6.95 16.09
CA GLY A 86 17.46 8.40 16.24
C GLY A 86 17.89 9.21 15.01
N LEU A 87 17.95 8.59 13.82
CA LEU A 87 18.35 9.31 12.61
C LEU A 87 17.29 10.35 12.22
N ASN A 88 17.74 11.49 11.68
CA ASN A 88 16.87 12.45 11.00
C ASN A 88 16.03 11.72 9.93
N PRO A 89 14.70 11.94 9.85
CA PRO A 89 13.82 11.32 8.86
C PRO A 89 14.34 11.32 7.43
N ARG A 90 14.94 12.41 6.92
CA ARG A 90 15.46 12.43 5.54
C ARG A 90 16.60 11.44 5.32
N ARG A 91 17.53 11.36 6.28
CA ARG A 91 18.65 10.41 6.24
C ARG A 91 18.16 8.98 6.42
N ALA A 92 17.19 8.76 7.31
CA ALA A 92 16.56 7.47 7.50
C ALA A 92 15.86 6.98 6.23
N ALA A 93 15.12 7.85 5.54
CA ALA A 93 14.46 7.52 4.28
C ALA A 93 15.46 7.15 3.20
N TRP A 94 16.55 7.91 3.04
CA TRP A 94 17.58 7.59 2.05
C TRP A 94 18.23 6.22 2.31
N ILE A 95 18.61 5.93 3.56
CA ILE A 95 19.19 4.63 3.92
C ILE A 95 18.17 3.50 3.74
N ALA A 96 16.92 3.70 4.16
CA ALA A 96 15.85 2.71 3.96
C ALA A 96 15.62 2.40 2.47
N PHE A 97 15.67 3.42 1.61
CA PHE A 97 15.56 3.26 0.17
C PHE A 97 16.71 2.41 -0.38
N VAL A 98 17.95 2.76 -0.05
CA VAL A 98 19.14 2.03 -0.52
C VAL A 98 19.11 0.57 -0.06
N ILE A 99 18.74 0.29 1.19
CA ILE A 99 18.62 -1.08 1.70
C ILE A 99 17.53 -1.85 0.95
N SER A 100 16.35 -1.25 0.77
CA SER A 100 15.21 -1.93 0.13
C SER A 100 15.47 -2.17 -1.36
N LEU A 101 16.09 -1.21 -2.05
CA LEU A 101 16.47 -1.37 -3.46
C LEU A 101 17.58 -2.43 -3.63
N GLY A 102 18.56 -2.46 -2.72
CA GLY A 102 19.56 -3.53 -2.69
C GLY A 102 18.93 -4.90 -2.45
N TRP A 103 17.89 -4.97 -1.61
CA TRP A 103 17.13 -6.20 -1.41
C TRP A 103 16.33 -6.61 -2.65
N ALA A 104 15.72 -5.67 -3.38
CA ALA A 104 15.02 -5.94 -4.64
C ALA A 104 15.95 -6.55 -5.70
N ILE A 105 17.17 -6.04 -5.81
CA ILE A 105 18.18 -6.60 -6.72
C ILE A 105 18.57 -8.02 -6.30
N LEU A 106 18.77 -8.25 -5.00
CA LEU A 106 19.09 -9.58 -4.47
C LEU A 106 17.94 -10.58 -4.66
N ASP A 107 16.71 -10.12 -4.49
CA ASP A 107 15.49 -10.89 -4.67
C ASP A 107 15.33 -11.34 -6.13
N GLU A 108 15.46 -10.43 -7.09
CA GLU A 108 15.45 -10.78 -8.52
C GLU A 108 16.62 -11.69 -8.92
N THR A 109 17.79 -11.50 -8.29
CA THR A 109 18.92 -12.43 -8.46
C THR A 109 18.57 -13.81 -7.92
N HIS A 110 17.93 -13.92 -6.76
CA HIS A 110 17.45 -15.19 -6.22
C HIS A 110 16.39 -15.82 -7.13
N GLN A 111 15.43 -15.06 -7.64
CA GLN A 111 14.43 -15.54 -8.58
C GLN A 111 15.05 -16.09 -9.86
N SER A 112 16.17 -15.53 -10.34
CA SER A 112 16.89 -16.07 -11.50
C SER A 112 17.42 -17.50 -11.29
N LEU A 113 17.51 -17.95 -10.04
CA LEU A 113 17.92 -19.30 -9.65
C LEU A 113 16.74 -20.25 -9.43
N VAL A 114 15.51 -19.76 -9.48
CA VAL A 114 14.28 -20.56 -9.26
C VAL A 114 13.67 -20.89 -10.62
N PRO A 115 13.58 -22.18 -11.04
CA PRO A 115 13.14 -22.55 -12.39
C PRO A 115 11.76 -22.06 -12.81
N THR A 116 10.84 -21.88 -11.86
CA THR A 116 9.46 -21.42 -12.10
C THR A 116 9.32 -19.90 -12.05
N ARG A 117 10.43 -19.18 -11.83
CA ARG A 117 10.48 -17.72 -11.78
C ARG A 117 11.23 -17.16 -12.99
N THR A 118 10.97 -15.89 -13.27
CA THR A 118 11.67 -15.15 -14.32
C THR A 118 12.10 -13.82 -13.74
N ALA A 119 13.41 -13.61 -13.64
CA ALA A 119 13.95 -12.36 -13.16
C ALA A 119 13.63 -11.21 -14.12
N SER A 120 13.30 -10.04 -13.58
CA SER A 120 12.75 -8.90 -14.29
C SER A 120 13.26 -7.60 -13.69
N GLY A 121 14.01 -6.84 -14.48
CA GLY A 121 14.40 -5.47 -14.10
C GLY A 121 13.20 -4.53 -13.90
N THR A 122 12.04 -4.88 -14.47
CA THR A 122 10.78 -4.14 -14.24
C THR A 122 10.30 -4.33 -12.81
N ASP A 123 10.48 -5.52 -12.23
CA ASP A 123 10.04 -5.80 -10.87
C ASP A 123 10.92 -5.06 -9.86
N VAL A 124 12.25 -4.99 -10.07
CA VAL A 124 13.14 -4.10 -9.30
C VAL A 124 12.66 -2.64 -9.32
N ALA A 125 12.22 -2.14 -10.49
CA ALA A 125 11.72 -0.77 -10.60
C ALA A 125 10.41 -0.57 -9.84
N ILE A 126 9.48 -1.54 -9.93
CA ILE A 126 8.21 -1.53 -9.18
C ILE A 126 8.47 -1.56 -7.67
N ASP A 127 9.39 -2.40 -7.21
CA ASP A 127 9.81 -2.52 -5.82
C ASP A 127 10.40 -1.20 -5.29
N GLY A 128 11.26 -0.58 -6.11
CA GLY A 128 11.80 0.75 -5.84
C GLY A 128 10.70 1.82 -5.72
N ILE A 129 9.71 1.81 -6.62
CA ILE A 129 8.56 2.72 -6.57
C ILE A 129 7.73 2.49 -5.29
N GLY A 130 7.45 1.24 -4.94
CA GLY A 130 6.72 0.89 -3.72
C GLY A 130 7.41 1.44 -2.48
N THR A 131 8.73 1.23 -2.39
CA THR A 131 9.58 1.79 -1.34
C THR A 131 9.48 3.31 -1.29
N LEU A 132 9.63 4.00 -2.43
CA LEU A 132 9.58 5.47 -2.49
C LEU A 132 8.21 6.02 -2.08
N LEU A 133 7.11 5.39 -2.49
CA LEU A 133 5.76 5.78 -2.11
C LEU A 133 5.58 5.72 -0.59
N ALA A 134 6.00 4.62 0.03
CA ALA A 134 5.99 4.50 1.47
C ALA A 134 6.82 5.62 2.11
N LEU A 135 8.10 5.75 1.74
CA LEU A 135 8.97 6.78 2.33
C LEU A 135 8.45 8.21 2.16
N GLY A 136 7.87 8.53 1.00
CA GLY A 136 7.23 9.82 0.75
C GLY A 136 6.07 10.08 1.70
N VAL A 137 5.17 9.11 1.85
CA VAL A 137 4.06 9.22 2.80
C VAL A 137 4.60 9.31 4.25
N ALA A 138 5.79 8.74 4.54
CA ALA A 138 6.40 8.69 5.88
C ALA A 138 6.93 10.06 6.29
N LEU A 139 7.63 10.69 5.35
CA LEU A 139 8.19 12.03 5.49
C LEU A 139 7.09 13.09 5.62
N LEU A 140 5.94 12.89 4.95
CA LEU A 140 4.76 13.74 5.08
C LEU A 140 3.95 13.47 6.36
N GLY A 141 4.28 12.40 7.10
CA GLY A 141 3.63 11.97 8.32
C GLY A 141 2.39 11.10 8.08
N TRP A 142 2.47 9.82 8.48
CA TRP A 142 1.40 8.82 8.30
C TRP A 142 0.01 9.30 8.69
N ARG A 143 -0.13 9.86 9.89
CA ARG A 143 -1.43 10.31 10.41
C ARG A 143 -2.02 11.42 9.54
N GLY A 144 -1.22 12.45 9.25
CA GLY A 144 -1.67 13.56 8.43
C GLY A 144 -1.96 13.17 6.98
N THR A 145 -1.22 12.22 6.43
CA THR A 145 -1.47 11.71 5.07
C THR A 145 -2.73 10.83 5.03
N ALA A 146 -2.91 9.92 5.99
CA ALA A 146 -4.12 9.09 6.10
C ALA A 146 -5.37 9.95 6.33
N ASP A 147 -5.27 10.97 7.18
CA ASP A 147 -6.35 11.91 7.44
C ASP A 147 -6.74 12.69 6.17
N ARG A 148 -5.75 13.14 5.38
CA ARG A 148 -5.99 13.84 4.10
C ARG A 148 -6.59 12.92 3.04
N ALA A 149 -6.03 11.72 2.87
CA ALA A 149 -6.53 10.72 1.93
C ALA A 149 -7.97 10.33 2.24
N THR A 150 -8.29 10.08 3.52
CA THR A 150 -9.66 9.80 3.97
C THR A 150 -10.60 10.95 3.62
N ALA A 151 -10.20 12.20 3.87
CA ALA A 151 -11.01 13.36 3.52
C ALA A 151 -11.25 13.45 2.01
N MET A 152 -10.21 13.25 1.20
CA MET A 152 -10.31 13.27 -0.27
C MET A 152 -11.26 12.18 -0.78
N LEU A 153 -11.17 10.96 -0.25
CA LEU A 153 -12.08 9.86 -0.61
C LEU A 153 -13.53 10.16 -0.24
N LEU A 154 -13.77 10.73 0.94
CA LEU A 154 -15.12 11.13 1.35
C LEU A 154 -15.67 12.25 0.46
N TRP A 155 -14.84 13.24 0.09
CA TRP A 155 -15.23 14.27 -0.87
C TRP A 155 -15.51 13.70 -2.25
N ALA A 156 -14.70 12.76 -2.73
CA ALA A 156 -14.93 12.08 -4.00
C ALA A 156 -16.24 11.27 -3.98
N GLY A 157 -16.51 10.53 -2.90
CA GLY A 157 -17.76 9.79 -2.73
C GLY A 157 -19.00 10.69 -2.64
N LEU A 158 -18.86 11.85 -1.98
CA LEU A 158 -19.93 12.85 -1.89
C LEU A 158 -20.20 13.52 -3.24
N LEU A 159 -19.17 14.11 -3.86
CA LEU A 159 -19.32 14.88 -5.10
C LEU A 159 -19.62 13.97 -6.29
N GLY A 160 -18.86 12.89 -6.45
CA GLY A 160 -19.04 11.92 -7.52
C GLY A 160 -20.36 11.17 -7.37
N GLY A 161 -20.67 10.67 -6.17
CA GLY A 161 -21.94 9.98 -5.94
C GLY A 161 -23.15 10.92 -6.02
N GLY A 162 -23.03 12.16 -5.55
CA GLY A 162 -24.05 13.20 -5.72
C GLY A 162 -24.33 13.53 -7.19
N LEU A 163 -23.28 13.67 -8.01
CA LEU A 163 -23.41 13.86 -9.45
C LEU A 163 -24.13 12.67 -10.11
N LEU A 164 -23.72 11.44 -9.77
CA LEU A 164 -24.35 10.23 -10.30
C LEU A 164 -25.83 10.12 -9.89
N LEU A 165 -26.17 10.50 -8.66
CA LEU A 165 -27.57 10.56 -8.21
C LEU A 165 -28.41 11.51 -9.08
N VAL A 166 -27.88 12.69 -9.41
CA VAL A 166 -28.57 13.66 -10.28
C VAL A 166 -28.74 13.10 -11.69
N VAL A 167 -27.66 12.55 -12.28
CA VAL A 167 -27.71 11.97 -13.63
C VAL A 167 -28.72 10.83 -13.70
N ASN A 168 -28.71 9.93 -12.71
CA ASN A 168 -29.65 8.82 -12.63
C ASN A 168 -31.09 9.30 -12.50
N ALA A 169 -31.35 10.34 -11.69
CA ALA A 169 -32.67 10.92 -11.56
C ALA A 169 -33.17 11.52 -12.89
N LEU A 170 -32.31 12.23 -13.62
CA LEU A 170 -32.63 12.79 -14.94
C LEU A 170 -32.84 11.70 -16.01
N ALA A 171 -32.13 10.58 -15.90
CA ALA A 171 -32.23 9.45 -16.83
C ALA A 171 -33.33 8.44 -16.46
N GLY A 172 -34.03 8.60 -15.32
CA GLY A 172 -35.00 7.63 -14.82
C GLY A 172 -34.39 6.30 -14.37
N ILE A 173 -33.11 6.28 -14.01
CA ILE A 173 -32.36 5.09 -13.60
C ILE A 173 -32.33 5.01 -12.06
N ALA A 174 -32.56 3.81 -11.50
CA ALA A 174 -32.47 3.59 -10.06
C ALA A 174 -31.00 3.71 -9.58
N SER A 175 -30.77 4.51 -8.53
CA SER A 175 -29.41 4.79 -8.03
C SER A 175 -28.88 3.78 -7.00
N GLY A 176 -29.72 2.84 -6.54
CA GLY A 176 -29.32 1.77 -5.62
C GLY A 176 -28.55 2.27 -4.39
N VAL A 177 -27.35 1.71 -4.18
CA VAL A 177 -26.50 1.94 -3.01
C VAL A 177 -26.00 3.40 -2.90
N LEU A 178 -26.03 4.18 -3.99
CA LEU A 178 -25.61 5.58 -3.97
C LEU A 178 -26.45 6.44 -3.01
N TRP A 179 -27.72 6.08 -2.78
CA TRP A 179 -28.58 6.73 -1.79
C TRP A 179 -28.09 6.58 -0.35
N LEU A 180 -27.22 5.59 -0.09
CA LEU A 180 -26.62 5.36 1.22
C LEU A 180 -25.19 5.92 1.28
N THR A 181 -24.38 5.67 0.26
CA THR A 181 -22.94 6.00 0.31
C THR A 181 -22.67 7.50 0.22
N SER A 182 -23.42 8.26 -0.58
CA SER A 182 -23.21 9.71 -0.70
C SER A 182 -23.62 10.47 0.57
N PRO A 183 -24.82 10.24 1.17
CA PRO A 183 -25.15 10.86 2.45
C PRO A 183 -24.22 10.41 3.59
N ALA A 184 -23.82 9.13 3.63
CA ALA A 184 -22.85 8.65 4.63
C ALA A 184 -21.51 9.40 4.52
N ALA A 185 -21.01 9.64 3.30
CA ALA A 185 -19.80 10.42 3.09
C ALA A 185 -19.94 11.86 3.62
N ALA A 186 -21.09 12.51 3.41
CA ALA A 186 -21.38 13.84 3.97
C ALA A 186 -21.39 13.85 5.50
N LEU A 187 -22.05 12.87 6.13
CA LEU A 187 -22.10 12.75 7.59
C LEU A 187 -20.72 12.54 8.20
N LEU A 188 -19.90 11.68 7.57
CA LEU A 188 -18.51 11.44 8.01
C LEU A 188 -17.63 12.69 7.87
N LEU A 189 -17.82 13.48 6.80
CA LEU A 189 -17.14 14.77 6.64
C LEU A 189 -17.53 15.77 7.74
N LEU A 190 -18.83 15.86 8.06
CA LEU A 190 -19.35 16.71 9.14
C LEU A 190 -18.80 16.29 10.49
N ALA A 191 -18.89 15.00 10.83
CA ALA A 191 -18.35 14.45 12.08
C ALA A 191 -16.84 14.74 12.21
N ARG A 192 -16.09 14.59 11.12
CA ARG A 192 -14.65 14.89 11.08
C ARG A 192 -14.38 16.37 11.35
N HIS A 193 -15.15 17.28 10.76
CA HIS A 193 -15.04 18.72 11.00
C HIS A 193 -15.36 19.09 12.45
N MET A 194 -16.42 18.50 13.02
CA MET A 194 -16.80 18.72 14.42
C MET A 194 -15.72 18.23 15.39
N LEU A 195 -15.18 17.03 15.18
CA LEU A 195 -14.10 16.47 16.01
C LEU A 195 -12.82 17.30 15.94
N ALA A 196 -12.48 17.85 14.76
CA ALA A 196 -11.33 18.74 14.61
C ALA A 196 -11.50 20.03 15.44
N ARG A 197 -12.70 20.63 15.43
CA ARG A 197 -13.01 21.82 16.25
C ARG A 197 -12.91 21.54 17.75
N ILE A 198 -13.43 20.40 18.20
CA ILE A 198 -13.34 19.98 19.61
C ILE A 198 -11.89 19.83 20.06
N ARG A 199 -11.02 19.25 19.21
CA ARG A 199 -9.59 19.09 19.53
C ARG A 199 -8.85 20.43 19.62
N LEU A 200 -9.21 21.41 18.79
CA LEU A 200 -8.60 22.74 18.80
C LEU A 200 -9.08 23.62 19.97
N GLY A 201 -10.28 23.34 20.52
CA GLY A 201 -10.84 24.06 21.67
C GLY A 201 -10.37 23.56 23.05
N ARG A 202 -9.57 22.50 23.14
CA ARG A 202 -9.01 22.03 24.42
C ARG A 202 -7.74 22.82 24.75
N PRO A 203 -7.62 23.42 25.95
CA PRO A 203 -6.37 24.04 26.38
C PRO A 203 -5.25 22.99 26.41
N LYS A 204 -4.06 23.35 25.94
CA LYS A 204 -2.86 22.50 26.02
C LYS A 204 -2.45 22.44 27.49
N THR A 205 -2.74 21.32 28.16
CA THR A 205 -2.24 20.99 29.51
C THR A 205 -0.80 20.52 29.43
#